data_AF-A0A1S8WQT1-F1
#
_entry.id   AF-A0A1S8WQT1-F1
#
_cell.length_a   1.000
_cell.length_b   1.000
_cell.length_c   1.000
_cell.angle_alpha   90.00
_cell.angle_beta   90.00
_cell.angle_gamma   90.00
#
_symmetry.space_group_name_H-M   'P 1'
#
loop_
_entity.id
_entity.type
_entity.pdbx_description
1 polymer ?
#
loop_
_entity_poly.entity_id
_entity_poly.type
_entity_poly.pdbx_seq_one_letter_code
_entity_poly.pdbx_strand_id
1 'polypeptide(L)' 'MPFLKGGRLAITRTKKYLESGRLILNDAVKVIAIHHLPDQNISEGCDDLIKWFLPPLQFKNPEV' A
#
# COMPACT_ATOMS: atom_id res chain seq x y z
N MET A 1 -17.59 -1.10 5.42
CA MET A 1 -18.20 -1.51 4.14
C MET A 1 -18.46 -3.02 4.17
N PRO A 2 -19.60 -3.47 4.72
CA PRO A 2 -19.88 -4.91 4.87
C PRO A 2 -20.24 -5.63 3.56
N PHE A 3 -20.60 -4.89 2.50
CA PHE A 3 -21.07 -5.47 1.23
C PHE A 3 -20.03 -5.57 0.12
N LEU A 4 -18.83 -4.96 0.30
CA LEU A 4 -17.78 -5.02 -0.73
C LEU A 4 -16.89 -6.25 -0.51
N LYS A 5 -16.51 -6.92 -1.61
CA LYS A 5 -15.54 -8.01 -1.60
C LYS A 5 -14.21 -7.52 -1.02
N GLY A 6 -13.71 -8.21 0.01
CA GLY A 6 -12.50 -7.84 0.75
C GLY A 6 -12.75 -7.15 2.10
N GLY A 7 -14.01 -6.99 2.51
CA GLY A 7 -14.36 -6.53 3.86
C GLY A 7 -13.74 -5.18 4.22
N ARG A 8 -12.98 -5.11 5.31
CA ARG A 8 -12.33 -3.87 5.76
C ARG A 8 -11.29 -3.34 4.76
N LEU A 9 -10.60 -4.23 4.04
CA LEU A 9 -9.58 -3.85 3.05
C LEU A 9 -10.19 -3.26 1.78
N ALA A 10 -11.49 -3.38 1.55
CA ALA A 10 -12.14 -2.74 0.40
C ALA A 10 -11.96 -1.21 0.39
N ILE A 11 -11.72 -0.60 1.56
CA ILE A 11 -11.46 0.84 1.67
C ILE A 11 -10.18 1.27 0.92
N THR A 12 -9.17 0.39 0.83
CA THR A 12 -7.88 0.73 0.20
C THR A 12 -8.00 0.95 -1.30
N ARG A 13 -9.10 0.48 -1.90
CA ARG A 13 -9.45 0.64 -3.32
C ARG A 13 -10.25 1.90 -3.61
N THR A 14 -10.58 2.70 -2.60
CA THR A 14 -11.33 3.94 -2.81
C THR A 14 -10.39 5.08 -3.21
N LYS A 15 -10.83 5.92 -4.16
CA LYS A 15 -10.07 7.10 -4.59
C LYS A 15 -9.67 8.00 -3.42
N LYS A 16 -10.59 8.24 -2.49
CA LYS A 16 -10.34 9.02 -1.27
C LYS A 16 -9.19 8.46 -0.42
N TYR A 17 -9.08 7.14 -0.30
CA TYR A 17 -7.98 6.51 0.44
C TYR A 17 -6.66 6.64 -0.31
N LEU A 18 -6.64 6.36 -1.61
CA LEU A 18 -5.45 6.47 -2.45
C LEU A 18 -4.89 7.91 -2.48
N GLU A 19 -5.77 8.91 -2.52
CA GLU A 19 -5.39 10.32 -2.50
C GLU A 19 -4.79 10.78 -1.17
N SER A 20 -5.10 10.09 -0.06
CA SER A 20 -4.63 10.43 1.29
C SER A 20 -3.16 10.09 1.56
N GLY A 21 -2.50 9.37 0.64
CA GLY A 21 -1.08 9.07 0.70
C GLY A 21 -0.22 10.33 0.76
N ARG A 22 0.74 10.37 1.69
CA ARG A 22 1.63 11.52 1.93
C ARG A 22 3.02 11.37 1.32
N LEU A 23 3.39 10.15 0.93
CA LEU A 23 4.71 9.87 0.37
C LEU A 23 4.68 10.16 -1.14
N ILE A 24 5.54 11.07 -1.56
CA ILE A 24 5.85 11.34 -2.95
C ILE A 24 7.36 11.12 -3.09
N LEU A 25 7.74 10.09 -3.84
CA LEU A 25 9.14 9.76 -4.08
C LEU A 25 9.83 10.83 -4.93
N ASN A 26 11.13 11.00 -4.71
CA ASN A 26 11.97 11.85 -5.54
C ASN A 26 12.20 11.19 -6.91
N ASP A 27 12.37 11.98 -7.96
CA ASP A 27 12.60 11.52 -9.33
C ASP A 27 13.80 10.58 -9.49
N ALA A 28 14.77 10.65 -8.58
CA ALA A 28 15.92 9.75 -8.55
C ALA A 28 15.56 8.29 -8.19
N VAL A 29 14.43 8.08 -7.51
CA VAL A 29 13.96 6.73 -7.15
C VAL A 29 13.25 6.13 -8.35
N LYS A 30 13.78 5.01 -8.86
CA LYS A 30 13.25 4.31 -10.05
C LYS A 30 12.69 2.93 -9.76
N VAL A 31 13.15 2.28 -8.70
CA VAL A 31 12.73 0.92 -8.34
C VAL A 31 12.71 0.81 -6.83
N ILE A 32 11.63 0.24 -6.29
CA ILE A 32 11.52 -0.18 -4.89
C ILE A 32 11.21 -1.67 -4.86
N ALA A 33 12.01 -2.44 -4.13
CA ALA A 33 11.76 -3.86 -3.88
C ALA A 33 11.42 -4.07 -2.39
N ILE A 34 10.24 -4.64 -2.11
CA ILE A 34 9.80 -4.98 -0.76
C ILE A 34 9.83 -6.50 -0.62
N HIS A 35 10.67 -7.01 0.28
CA HIS A 35 10.75 -8.42 0.60
C HIS A 35 10.15 -8.68 1.99
N HIS A 36 9.24 -9.64 2.10
CA HIS A 36 8.61 -10.02 3.36
C HIS A 36 8.39 -11.53 3.42
N LEU A 37 8.26 -12.06 4.64
CA LEU A 37 7.82 -13.43 4.88
C LEU A 37 6.34 -13.40 5.24
N PRO A 38 5.44 -13.84 4.34
CA PRO A 38 4.00 -13.73 4.58
C PRO A 38 3.57 -14.54 5.80
N ASP A 39 2.68 -13.95 6.60
CA ASP A 39 2.07 -14.56 7.79
C ASP A 39 3.09 -15.00 8.87
N GLN A 40 4.30 -14.43 8.84
CA GLN A 40 5.30 -14.61 9.89
C GLN A 40 5.32 -13.40 10.83
N ASN A 41 5.34 -13.65 12.13
CA ASN A 41 5.39 -12.58 13.15
C ASN A 41 6.57 -11.59 12.92
N ILE A 42 7.68 -12.06 12.37
CA ILE A 42 8.85 -11.21 12.09
C ILE A 42 8.57 -10.15 10.99
N SER A 43 7.60 -10.41 10.12
CA SER A 43 7.24 -9.55 8.98
C SER A 43 5.86 -8.91 9.12
N GLU A 44 5.19 -9.01 10.28
CA GLU A 44 3.83 -8.49 10.50
C GLU A 44 3.71 -7.01 10.11
N GLY A 45 4.68 -6.18 10.54
CA GLY A 45 4.70 -4.77 10.17
C GLY A 45 4.91 -4.52 8.66
N CYS A 46 5.61 -5.42 7.97
CA CYS A 46 5.79 -5.35 6.52
C CYS A 46 4.51 -5.77 5.79
N ASP A 47 3.79 -6.77 6.30
CA ASP A 47 2.50 -7.19 5.75
C ASP A 47 1.48 -6.04 5.86
N ASP A 48 1.48 -5.33 6.98
CA ASP A 48 0.65 -4.13 7.16
C ASP A 48 1.07 -2.98 6.25
N LEU A 49 2.38 -2.79 6.03
CA LEU A 49 2.89 -1.82 5.07
C LEU A 49 2.35 -2.12 3.67
N ILE A 50 2.40 -3.38 3.23
CA ILE A 50 1.91 -3.80 1.92
C ILE A 50 0.38 -3.64 1.83
N LYS A 51 -0.36 -4.01 2.88
CA LYS A 51 -1.83 -3.96 2.86
C LYS A 51 -2.38 -2.53 2.86
N TRP A 52 -1.77 -1.63 3.63
CA TRP A 52 -2.32 -0.30 3.88
C TRP A 52 -1.58 0.82 3.14
N PHE A 53 -0.25 0.75 3.03
CA PHE A 53 0.56 1.89 2.58
C PHE A 53 1.05 1.76 1.14
N LEU A 54 1.22 0.53 0.63
CA LEU A 54 1.62 0.31 -0.76
C LEU A 54 0.60 0.86 -1.79
N PRO A 55 -0.73 0.69 -1.63
CA PRO A 55 -1.69 1.22 -2.61
C PRO A 55 -1.62 2.74 -2.79
N PRO A 56 -1.65 3.58 -1.73
CA PRO A 56 -1.52 5.03 -1.90
C PRO A 56 -0.11 5.44 -2.36
N LEU A 57 0.95 4.69 -1.98
CA LEU A 57 2.32 4.96 -2.45
C LEU A 57 2.42 4.79 -3.97
N GLN A 58 1.97 3.65 -4.52
CA GLN A 58 1.98 3.41 -5.97
C GLN A 58 1.08 4.41 -6.71
N PHE A 59 -0.07 4.75 -6.13
CA PHE A 59 -0.99 5.72 -6.74
C PHE A 59 -0.38 7.11 -6.87
N LYS A 60 0.47 7.53 -5.93
CA LYS A 60 1.18 8.82 -5.98
C LYS A 60 2.44 8.78 -6.84
N ASN A 61 3.01 7.60 -7.04
CA ASN A 61 4.26 7.40 -7.77
C ASN A 61 4.08 6.35 -8.88
N PRO A 62 3.33 6.68 -9.95
CA PRO A 62 2.99 5.70 -10.99
C PRO A 62 4.19 5.22 -11.83
N GLU A 63 5.27 6.00 -11.87
CA GLU A 63 6.47 5.73 -12.67
C GLU A 63 7.58 5.00 -11.90
N VAL A 64 7.32 4.60 -10.65
CA VAL A 64 8.27 3.89 -9.77
C VAL A 64 7.80 2.45 -9.51
#